data_AF-A0A8H9XI21-F1
#
_entry.id   AF-A0A8H9XI21-F1
#
_cell.length_a   1.000
_cell.length_b   1.000
_cell.length_c   1.000
_cell.angle_alpha   90.00
_cell.angle_beta   90.00
_cell.angle_gamma   90.00
#
_symmetry.space_group_name_H-M   'P 1'
#
loop_
_entity.id
_entity.type
_entity.pdbx_description
1 polymer ?
#
loop_
_entity_poly.entity_id
_entity_poly.type
_entity_poly.pdbx_seq_one_letter_code
_entity_poly.pdbx_strand_id
1 'polypeptide(L)'
;MSRALILSLVAGLALAGCGQEETAKTPAPPARPSLAGAPSAQALGGGAALGENALSYRCEDGRTLRAAYPDSDTAILELAGETHRLSVARSASGARYVGEGWQWWTKGMADGMIAPLAPGEDIASAESVNCKVIEAPLAGGPVAPHSAQGAAQLVQTYYALLEQKKYDEAYRLWRDKGERSGMTAEAFAESFGRFSTYHAEVGAPGRIEGAAGSLYVEVPVHVYGELTSGEAFHLRGPVRLRRANSVPGATPEQLEWRIDESGVRPRPE
;
A
#
# COMPACT_ATOMS: atom_id res chain seq x y z
N MET A 1 -6.61 -17.62 80.71
CA MET A 1 -6.75 -17.16 82.11
C MET A 1 -6.50 -15.65 82.14
N SER A 2 -7.25 -14.88 82.94
CA SER A 2 -7.03 -13.45 83.31
C SER A 2 -7.00 -12.41 82.15
N ARG A 3 -7.58 -11.19 82.23
CA ARG A 3 -7.53 -10.10 83.25
C ARG A 3 -6.11 -9.51 83.39
N ALA A 4 -5.84 -8.20 83.47
CA ALA A 4 -6.65 -6.95 83.52
C ALA A 4 -5.68 -5.75 83.21
N LEU A 5 -5.98 -4.43 83.11
CA LEU A 5 -7.15 -3.51 83.00
C LEU A 5 -6.58 -2.07 82.68
N ILE A 6 -7.38 -0.98 82.75
CA ILE A 6 -6.94 0.42 83.09
C ILE A 6 -6.10 1.18 82.01
N LEU A 7 -6.25 2.49 81.73
CA LEU A 7 -7.26 3.49 82.10
C LEU A 7 -7.50 4.53 80.98
N SER A 8 -8.74 4.97 80.95
CA SER A 8 -9.34 6.20 80.43
C SER A 8 -8.56 7.51 80.59
N LEU A 9 -8.80 8.45 79.67
CA LEU A 9 -9.27 9.79 80.04
C LEU A 9 -10.29 10.29 79.00
N VAL A 10 -11.32 11.01 79.47
CA VAL A 10 -12.40 11.59 78.66
C VAL A 10 -12.46 13.08 78.91
N ALA A 11 -12.59 13.88 77.84
CA ALA A 11 -12.99 15.27 77.91
C ALA A 11 -13.83 15.62 76.67
N GLY A 12 -14.99 16.23 76.89
CA GLY A 12 -15.87 16.72 75.83
C GLY A 12 -16.93 17.66 76.39
N LEU A 13 -17.34 18.63 75.58
CA LEU A 13 -18.47 19.57 75.73
C LEU A 13 -18.76 20.03 74.28
N ALA A 14 -19.97 19.85 73.73
CA ALA A 14 -21.14 20.74 73.88
C ALA A 14 -21.01 22.04 73.05
N LEU A 15 -22.03 22.56 72.34
CA LEU A 15 -23.45 22.19 72.21
C LEU A 15 -24.04 22.79 70.89
N ALA A 16 -25.33 22.53 70.61
CA ALA A 16 -26.17 22.91 69.43
C ALA A 16 -26.20 21.87 68.28
N GLY A 17 -27.33 21.67 67.57
CA GLY A 17 -28.67 22.27 67.72
C GLY A 17 -29.76 21.50 66.92
N CYS A 18 -30.99 22.02 66.88
CA CYS A 18 -32.12 21.51 66.07
C CYS A 18 -31.72 21.32 64.59
N GLY A 19 -32.36 20.50 63.76
CA GLY A 19 -33.67 19.83 63.77
C GLY A 19 -33.98 19.42 62.30
N GLN A 20 -35.10 18.74 62.01
CA GLN A 20 -35.45 18.43 60.62
C GLN A 20 -36.20 19.58 59.94
N GLU A 21 -35.85 19.90 58.68
CA GLU A 21 -36.75 20.55 57.73
C GLU A 21 -36.38 20.17 56.28
N GLU A 22 -37.37 20.15 55.39
CA GLU A 22 -37.21 19.76 53.98
C GLU A 22 -36.83 20.96 53.10
N THR A 23 -35.94 20.77 52.11
CA THR A 23 -35.84 21.71 50.97
C THR A 23 -35.71 21.03 49.61
N ALA A 24 -36.74 21.24 48.79
CA ALA A 24 -36.70 21.45 47.35
C ALA A 24 -36.00 20.41 46.44
N LYS A 25 -36.84 19.53 45.88
CA LYS A 25 -36.62 18.80 44.62
C LYS A 25 -36.41 19.76 43.43
N THR A 26 -35.16 19.96 43.00
CA THR A 26 -34.85 20.62 41.71
C THR A 26 -34.88 19.59 40.58
N PRO A 27 -35.69 19.76 39.51
CA PRO A 27 -35.71 18.84 38.37
C PRO A 27 -34.45 19.02 37.50
N ALA A 28 -33.97 17.91 36.92
CA ALA A 28 -32.90 17.94 35.93
C ALA A 28 -33.33 18.69 34.65
N PRO A 29 -32.40 19.36 33.93
CA PRO A 29 -32.72 20.03 32.67
C PRO A 29 -33.22 19.02 31.62
N PRO A 30 -34.13 19.42 30.72
CA PRO A 30 -34.69 18.51 29.72
C PRO A 30 -33.60 18.00 28.77
N ALA A 31 -33.57 16.70 28.56
CA ALA A 31 -32.74 16.09 27.53
C ALA A 31 -33.12 16.68 26.16
N ARG A 32 -32.11 17.04 25.35
CA ARG A 32 -32.35 17.49 23.96
C ARG A 32 -33.03 16.33 23.20
N PRO A 33 -34.06 16.60 22.38
CA PRO A 33 -34.64 15.56 21.54
C PRO A 33 -33.56 15.02 20.60
N SER A 34 -33.35 13.71 20.62
CA SER A 34 -32.52 13.05 19.62
C SER A 34 -33.24 13.17 18.27
N LEU A 35 -32.61 13.83 17.31
CA LEU A 35 -33.10 13.82 15.93
C LEU A 35 -32.83 12.44 15.35
N ALA A 36 -33.86 11.58 15.41
CA ALA A 36 -33.89 10.32 14.68
C ALA A 36 -33.60 10.56 13.19
N GLY A 37 -32.93 9.61 12.56
CA GLY A 37 -32.30 9.82 11.26
C GLY A 37 -33.27 10.28 10.17
N ALA A 38 -32.89 11.36 9.48
CA ALA A 38 -33.34 11.54 8.11
C ALA A 38 -32.83 10.36 7.26
N PRO A 39 -33.62 9.81 6.32
CA PRO A 39 -33.13 8.77 5.43
C PRO A 39 -32.04 9.36 4.53
N SER A 40 -30.80 8.88 4.68
CA SER A 40 -29.72 9.22 3.75
C SER A 40 -30.12 8.80 2.34
N ALA A 41 -30.29 9.77 1.45
CA ALA A 41 -30.58 9.50 0.04
C ALA A 41 -29.46 8.63 -0.54
N GLN A 42 -29.81 7.43 -0.99
CA GLN A 42 -28.86 6.56 -1.67
C GLN A 42 -28.54 7.16 -3.03
N ALA A 43 -27.37 7.81 -3.13
CA ALA A 43 -26.83 8.27 -4.40
C ALA A 43 -26.50 7.07 -5.29
N LEU A 44 -27.43 6.73 -6.19
CA LEU A 44 -27.20 5.76 -7.26
C LEU A 44 -26.17 6.37 -8.23
N GLY A 45 -24.98 5.79 -8.25
CA GLY A 45 -23.83 6.35 -8.97
C GLY A 45 -22.55 6.11 -8.19
N GLY A 46 -22.20 4.84 -8.01
CA GLY A 46 -20.99 4.42 -7.30
C GLY A 46 -19.71 4.69 -8.12
N GLY A 47 -19.40 5.96 -8.36
CA GLY A 47 -18.05 6.36 -8.74
C GLY A 47 -17.08 5.85 -7.67
N ALA A 48 -16.12 5.03 -8.07
CA ALA A 48 -15.22 4.35 -7.16
C ALA A 48 -14.23 5.36 -6.56
N ALA A 49 -14.65 6.04 -5.49
CA ALA A 49 -13.84 6.99 -4.76
C ALA A 49 -12.45 6.40 -4.50
N LEU A 50 -11.41 7.11 -4.96
CA LEU A 50 -10.05 6.60 -4.92
C LEU A 50 -9.67 6.22 -3.48
N GLY A 51 -9.30 4.97 -3.28
CA GLY A 51 -8.91 4.46 -1.98
C GLY A 51 -7.70 5.22 -1.42
N GLU A 52 -7.54 5.20 -0.10
CA GLU A 52 -6.55 5.98 0.66
C GLU A 52 -5.08 5.80 0.21
N ASN A 53 -4.79 4.77 -0.60
CA ASN A 53 -3.49 4.47 -1.17
C ASN A 53 -3.21 5.20 -2.51
N ALA A 54 -4.09 6.10 -2.96
CA ALA A 54 -3.97 6.77 -4.25
C ALA A 54 -2.74 7.70 -4.33
N LEU A 55 -1.89 7.46 -5.33
CA LEU A 55 -0.77 8.34 -5.64
C LEU A 55 -1.27 9.57 -6.39
N SER A 56 -0.88 10.77 -5.95
CA SER A 56 -1.15 12.02 -6.67
C SER A 56 0.01 12.31 -7.63
N TYR A 57 -0.25 12.98 -8.74
CA TYR A 57 0.71 13.33 -9.79
C TYR A 57 0.46 14.74 -10.31
N ARG A 58 1.52 15.46 -10.69
CA ARG A 58 1.48 16.76 -11.36
C ARG A 58 1.91 16.57 -12.79
N CYS A 59 1.01 16.86 -13.70
CA CYS A 59 1.27 16.85 -15.14
C CYS A 59 1.94 18.16 -15.56
N GLU A 60 2.73 18.15 -16.64
CA GLU A 60 3.46 19.32 -17.14
C GLU A 60 2.53 20.44 -17.63
N ASP A 61 1.29 20.11 -18.00
CA ASP A 61 0.20 21.06 -18.30
C ASP A 61 -0.44 21.70 -17.03
N GLY A 62 0.06 21.38 -15.84
CA GLY A 62 -0.45 21.88 -14.56
C GLY A 62 -1.62 21.09 -13.97
N ARG A 63 -2.18 20.09 -14.66
CA ARG A 63 -3.23 19.22 -14.10
C ARG A 63 -2.69 18.42 -12.91
N THR A 64 -3.57 18.16 -11.96
CA THR A 64 -3.36 17.13 -10.93
C THR A 64 -4.15 15.89 -11.32
N LEU A 65 -3.48 14.76 -11.35
CA LEU A 65 -4.03 13.43 -11.57
C LEU A 65 -3.86 12.63 -10.27
N ARG A 66 -4.85 11.86 -9.86
CA ARG A 66 -4.67 10.81 -8.84
C ARG A 66 -4.82 9.44 -9.50
N ALA A 67 -4.06 8.45 -9.04
CA ALA A 67 -4.15 7.07 -9.52
C ALA A 67 -4.10 6.08 -8.34
N ALA A 68 -5.07 5.17 -8.29
CA ALA A 68 -5.08 4.01 -7.41
C ALA A 68 -5.10 2.73 -8.23
N TYR A 69 -4.34 1.73 -7.80
CA TYR A 69 -4.18 0.46 -8.49
C TYR A 69 -4.66 -0.64 -7.52
N PRO A 70 -5.93 -1.07 -7.60
CA PRO A 70 -6.48 -2.08 -6.68
C PRO A 70 -5.92 -3.49 -6.95
N ASP A 71 -5.39 -3.72 -8.16
CA ASP A 71 -4.81 -4.96 -8.65
C ASP A 71 -3.78 -4.62 -9.76
N SER A 72 -3.11 -5.62 -10.36
CA SER A 72 -2.16 -5.38 -11.47
C SER A 72 -2.85 -4.89 -12.76
N ASP A 73 -4.12 -5.26 -12.92
CA ASP A 73 -4.81 -5.25 -14.21
C ASP A 73 -5.74 -4.03 -14.35
N THR A 74 -5.89 -3.24 -13.28
CA THR A 74 -6.73 -2.04 -13.17
C THR A 74 -5.90 -0.83 -12.72
N ALA A 75 -6.08 0.31 -13.38
CA ALA A 75 -5.81 1.62 -12.78
C ALA A 75 -7.12 2.41 -12.69
N ILE A 76 -7.43 2.93 -11.50
CA ILE A 76 -8.51 3.91 -11.31
C ILE A 76 -7.85 5.28 -11.22
N LEU A 77 -8.15 6.16 -12.17
CA LEU A 77 -7.71 7.54 -12.18
C LEU A 77 -8.78 8.47 -11.60
N GLU A 78 -8.36 9.60 -11.06
CA GLU A 78 -9.20 10.78 -10.92
C GLU A 78 -8.50 11.97 -11.57
N LEU A 79 -9.16 12.59 -12.55
CA LEU A 79 -8.59 13.61 -13.42
C LEU A 79 -9.65 14.69 -13.63
N ALA A 80 -9.30 15.96 -13.34
CA ALA A 80 -10.25 17.09 -13.34
C ALA A 80 -11.50 16.92 -12.44
N GLY A 81 -11.53 15.91 -11.56
CA GLY A 81 -12.67 15.56 -10.71
C GLY A 81 -13.56 14.44 -11.25
N GLU A 82 -13.33 13.97 -12.48
CA GLU A 82 -13.94 12.75 -13.00
C GLU A 82 -13.10 11.54 -12.61
N THR A 83 -13.75 10.42 -12.30
CA THR A 83 -13.08 9.14 -12.00
C THR A 83 -13.16 8.24 -13.22
N HIS A 84 -12.01 7.73 -13.69
CA HIS A 84 -11.93 6.85 -14.85
C HIS A 84 -11.37 5.48 -14.46
N ARG A 85 -12.00 4.37 -14.89
CA ARG A 85 -11.46 3.01 -14.72
C ARG A 85 -10.79 2.55 -16.01
N LEU A 86 -9.50 2.31 -15.92
CA LEU A 86 -8.65 1.81 -16.99
C LEU A 86 -8.24 0.36 -16.73
N SER A 87 -8.08 -0.42 -17.80
CA SER A 87 -7.60 -1.81 -17.80
C SER A 87 -6.18 -1.88 -18.37
N VAL A 88 -5.36 -2.82 -17.90
CA VAL A 88 -3.97 -2.99 -18.39
C VAL A 88 -3.94 -3.37 -19.88
N ALA A 89 -3.02 -2.78 -20.64
CA ALA A 89 -2.78 -3.06 -22.05
C ALA A 89 -1.29 -3.27 -22.33
N ARG A 90 -1.01 -4.30 -23.14
CA ARG A 90 0.34 -4.80 -23.48
C ARG A 90 1.33 -3.66 -23.76
N SER A 91 2.47 -3.66 -23.08
CA SER A 91 3.47 -2.61 -23.11
C SER A 91 4.86 -3.11 -23.53
N ALA A 92 5.67 -2.22 -24.08
CA ALA A 92 7.09 -2.49 -24.38
C ALA A 92 8.03 -2.16 -23.21
N SER A 93 7.61 -1.30 -22.26
CA SER A 93 8.37 -0.98 -21.04
C SER A 93 7.49 -0.24 -20.03
N GLY A 94 7.29 -0.81 -18.84
CA GLY A 94 6.50 -0.19 -17.78
C GLY A 94 4.98 -0.29 -17.98
N ALA A 95 4.22 -0.24 -16.89
CA ALA A 95 2.81 -0.62 -16.87
C ALA A 95 1.91 0.41 -17.56
N ARG A 96 1.04 -0.06 -18.45
CA ARG A 96 0.18 0.80 -19.28
C ARG A 96 -1.28 0.39 -19.15
N TYR A 97 -2.14 1.38 -18.97
CA TYR A 97 -3.57 1.22 -18.75
C TYR A 97 -4.36 2.06 -19.75
N VAL A 98 -5.46 1.51 -20.27
CA VAL A 98 -6.33 2.13 -21.27
C VAL A 98 -7.81 1.94 -20.92
N GLY A 99 -8.65 2.89 -21.32
CA GLY A 99 -10.09 2.84 -21.08
C GLY A 99 -10.71 4.23 -21.06
N GLU A 100 -12.02 4.32 -21.21
CA GLU A 100 -12.83 5.53 -20.93
C GLU A 100 -12.26 6.86 -21.53
N GLY A 101 -11.62 6.78 -22.70
CA GLY A 101 -11.03 7.93 -23.40
C GLY A 101 -9.60 8.31 -23.01
N TRP A 102 -8.91 7.52 -22.18
CA TRP A 102 -7.55 7.78 -21.68
C TRP A 102 -6.59 6.61 -21.85
N GLN A 103 -5.31 6.94 -22.08
CA GLN A 103 -4.15 6.09 -21.86
C GLN A 103 -3.31 6.66 -20.71
N TRP A 104 -2.96 5.83 -19.75
CA TRP A 104 -2.04 6.14 -18.65
C TRP A 104 -0.89 5.13 -18.65
N TRP A 105 0.33 5.60 -18.88
CA TRP A 105 1.52 4.76 -19.03
C TRP A 105 2.58 5.17 -18.01
N THR A 106 2.99 4.25 -17.14
CA THR A 106 3.90 4.49 -16.02
C THR A 106 5.26 3.82 -16.23
N LYS A 107 6.33 4.43 -15.69
CA LYS A 107 7.68 3.87 -15.66
C LYS A 107 8.15 3.77 -14.20
N GLY A 108 7.78 2.67 -13.56
CA GLY A 108 7.76 2.61 -12.09
C GLY A 108 6.60 3.46 -11.55
N MET A 109 6.68 3.92 -10.30
CA MET A 109 5.57 4.64 -9.66
C MET A 109 5.74 6.17 -9.62
N ALA A 110 6.96 6.68 -9.84
CA ALA A 110 7.28 8.11 -9.72
C ALA A 110 6.95 8.91 -11.00
N ASP A 111 7.00 8.27 -12.16
CA ASP A 111 6.85 8.87 -13.48
C ASP A 111 5.75 8.16 -14.27
N GLY A 112 4.85 8.93 -14.88
CA GLY A 112 3.88 8.44 -15.83
C GLY A 112 3.55 9.46 -16.92
N MET A 113 2.75 9.05 -17.89
CA MET A 113 2.33 9.83 -19.06
C MET A 113 0.83 9.65 -19.26
N ILE A 114 0.08 10.75 -19.27
CA ILE A 114 -1.36 10.76 -19.57
C ILE A 114 -1.58 11.25 -21.00
N ALA A 115 -2.38 10.53 -21.78
CA ALA A 115 -2.76 10.90 -23.14
C ALA A 115 -4.24 10.61 -23.38
N PRO A 116 -4.98 11.47 -24.12
CA PRO A 116 -6.29 11.10 -24.66
C PRO A 116 -6.17 9.88 -25.58
N LEU A 117 -7.15 8.99 -25.55
CA LEU A 117 -7.20 7.77 -26.36
C LEU A 117 -8.44 7.82 -27.27
N ALA A 118 -8.24 7.72 -28.59
CA ALA A 118 -9.36 7.78 -29.53
C ALA A 118 -10.16 6.45 -29.55
N PRO A 119 -11.45 6.47 -29.94
CA PRO A 119 -12.25 5.24 -30.02
C PRO A 119 -11.65 4.22 -30.99
N GLY A 120 -11.25 3.06 -30.47
CA GLY A 120 -10.61 1.98 -31.25
C GLY A 120 -9.07 2.01 -31.25
N GLU A 121 -8.43 2.90 -30.49
CA GLU A 121 -6.99 2.86 -30.25
C GLU A 121 -6.63 1.95 -29.06
N ASP A 122 -5.65 1.07 -29.25
CA ASP A 122 -4.93 0.38 -28.16
C ASP A 122 -3.68 1.15 -27.71
N ILE A 123 -3.29 2.19 -28.45
CA ILE A 123 -2.15 3.09 -28.17
C ILE A 123 -2.59 4.50 -28.54
N ALA A 124 -2.51 5.43 -27.59
CA ALA A 124 -2.87 6.82 -27.85
C ALA A 124 -1.93 7.43 -28.90
N SER A 125 -2.50 7.92 -30.01
CA SER A 125 -1.77 8.71 -31.01
C SER A 125 -1.64 10.20 -30.63
N ALA A 126 -2.43 10.64 -29.64
CA ALA A 126 -2.41 12.00 -29.12
C ALA A 126 -1.13 12.31 -28.31
N GLU A 127 -0.79 13.59 -28.21
CA GLU A 127 0.34 14.05 -27.42
C GLU A 127 0.18 13.67 -25.94
N SER A 128 1.20 13.00 -25.40
CA SER A 128 1.22 12.52 -24.03
C SER A 128 1.91 13.52 -23.10
N VAL A 129 1.24 13.90 -22.02
CA VAL A 129 1.77 14.83 -21.03
C VAL A 129 2.45 14.03 -19.92
N ASN A 130 3.71 14.33 -19.61
CA ASN A 130 4.40 13.68 -18.50
C ASN A 130 3.81 14.16 -17.17
N CYS A 131 3.64 13.24 -16.23
CA CYS A 131 3.16 13.50 -14.89
C CYS A 131 4.08 12.85 -13.85
N LYS A 132 4.61 13.65 -12.93
CA LYS A 132 5.48 13.19 -11.84
C LYS A 132 4.72 13.13 -10.52
N VAL A 133 5.02 12.16 -9.67
CA VAL A 133 4.33 11.97 -8.39
C VAL A 133 4.40 13.24 -7.52
N ILE A 134 3.25 13.70 -7.05
CA ILE A 134 3.12 14.66 -5.94
C ILE A 134 2.99 13.81 -4.68
N GLU A 135 4.04 13.75 -3.89
CA GLU A 135 3.89 13.34 -2.50
C GLU A 135 3.03 14.39 -1.76
N ALA A 136 2.03 13.94 -1.00
CA ALA A 136 1.36 14.81 -0.04
C ALA A 136 2.44 15.36 0.92
N PRO A 137 2.44 16.68 1.24
CA PRO A 137 3.66 17.37 1.65
C PRO A 137 4.19 16.94 3.03
N LEU A 138 5.15 16.01 3.01
CA LEU A 138 6.03 15.66 4.12
C LEU A 138 7.49 15.81 3.67
N ALA A 139 7.97 17.06 3.62
CA ALA A 139 9.37 17.47 3.45
C ALA A 139 10.19 16.65 2.43
N GLY A 140 10.12 17.06 1.16
CA GLY A 140 10.73 16.35 0.02
C GLY A 140 12.18 15.91 0.26
N GLY A 141 12.41 14.60 0.11
CA GLY A 141 13.68 13.92 0.25
C GLY A 141 13.73 12.68 -0.66
N PRO A 142 14.76 11.81 -0.53
CA PRO A 142 14.77 10.53 -1.24
C PRO A 142 13.64 9.62 -0.75
N VAL A 143 13.14 8.74 -1.63
CA VAL A 143 12.13 7.71 -1.30
C VAL A 143 12.55 6.99 -0.02
N ALA A 144 11.79 7.18 1.06
CA ALA A 144 12.15 6.66 2.37
C ALA A 144 12.30 5.13 2.31
N PRO A 145 13.50 4.53 2.53
CA PRO A 145 13.72 3.12 2.22
C PRO A 145 12.76 2.16 2.93
N HIS A 146 12.35 2.51 4.15
CA HIS A 146 11.46 1.74 5.00
C HIS A 146 9.94 1.91 4.71
N SER A 147 9.57 2.70 3.69
CA SER A 147 8.19 2.95 3.24
C SER A 147 7.65 1.83 2.33
N ALA A 148 6.36 1.88 1.97
CA ALA A 148 5.77 0.97 0.98
C ALA A 148 6.37 1.20 -0.42
N GLN A 149 6.65 2.45 -0.78
CA GLN A 149 7.30 2.85 -2.02
C GLN A 149 8.74 2.33 -2.08
N GLY A 150 9.46 2.33 -0.95
CA GLY A 150 10.78 1.68 -0.82
C GLY A 150 10.72 0.16 -1.05
N ALA A 151 9.64 -0.50 -0.62
CA ALA A 151 9.42 -1.92 -0.91
C ALA A 151 9.19 -2.18 -2.41
N ALA A 152 8.34 -1.39 -3.08
CA ALA A 152 8.15 -1.46 -4.53
C ALA A 152 9.43 -1.15 -5.31
N GLN A 153 10.25 -0.20 -4.84
CA GLN A 153 11.53 0.12 -5.46
C GLN A 153 12.49 -1.07 -5.44
N LEU A 154 12.52 -1.86 -4.37
CA LEU A 154 13.32 -3.08 -4.29
C LEU A 154 12.82 -4.15 -5.28
N VAL A 155 11.51 -4.30 -5.47
CA VAL A 155 10.95 -5.21 -6.49
C VAL A 155 11.35 -4.78 -7.90
N GLN A 156 11.31 -3.47 -8.21
CA GLN A 156 11.78 -2.95 -9.49
C GLN A 156 13.28 -3.22 -9.69
N THR A 157 14.12 -3.01 -8.67
CA THR A 157 15.55 -3.36 -8.72
C THR A 157 15.76 -4.86 -8.93
N TYR A 158 15.00 -5.71 -8.26
CA TYR A 158 15.07 -7.17 -8.42
C TYR A 158 14.78 -7.60 -9.88
N TYR A 159 13.69 -7.14 -10.47
CA TYR A 159 13.36 -7.49 -11.86
C TYR A 159 14.33 -6.87 -12.87
N ALA A 160 14.81 -5.64 -12.66
CA ALA A 160 15.84 -5.03 -13.50
C ALA A 160 17.19 -5.79 -13.44
N LEU A 161 17.51 -6.45 -12.32
CA LEU A 161 18.70 -7.31 -12.22
C LEU A 161 18.49 -8.65 -12.95
N LEU A 162 17.27 -9.22 -12.94
CA LEU A 162 16.92 -10.39 -13.74
C LEU A 162 17.01 -10.09 -15.26
N GLU A 163 16.49 -8.94 -15.71
CA GLU A 163 16.64 -8.45 -17.09
C GLU A 163 18.12 -8.33 -17.51
N GLN A 164 18.97 -7.83 -16.61
CA GLN A 164 20.43 -7.74 -16.81
C GLN A 164 21.16 -9.08 -16.65
N LYS A 165 20.47 -10.19 -16.38
CA LYS A 165 21.03 -11.52 -16.10
C LYS A 165 21.99 -11.55 -14.89
N LYS A 166 21.83 -10.60 -13.98
CA LYS A 166 22.60 -10.41 -12.74
C LYS A 166 21.99 -11.24 -11.59
N TYR A 167 21.91 -12.55 -11.80
CA TYR A 167 21.16 -13.45 -10.91
C TYR A 167 21.70 -13.46 -9.47
N ASP A 168 23.02 -13.43 -9.27
CA ASP A 168 23.63 -13.34 -7.93
C ASP A 168 23.29 -12.05 -7.19
N GLU A 169 22.98 -10.97 -7.91
CA GLU A 169 22.55 -9.70 -7.34
C GLU A 169 21.06 -9.75 -6.97
N ALA A 170 20.22 -10.28 -7.87
CA ALA A 170 18.80 -10.47 -7.65
C ALA A 170 18.51 -11.44 -6.50
N TYR A 171 19.24 -12.56 -6.42
CA TYR A 171 19.14 -13.57 -5.36
C TYR A 171 19.35 -12.95 -3.97
N ARG A 172 20.34 -12.05 -3.81
CA ARG A 172 20.64 -11.35 -2.55
C ARG A 172 19.59 -10.32 -2.10
N LEU A 173 18.58 -10.02 -2.92
CA LEU A 173 17.43 -9.17 -2.53
C LEU A 173 16.29 -9.97 -1.86
N TRP A 174 16.35 -11.30 -1.93
CA TRP A 174 15.53 -12.15 -1.07
C TRP A 174 16.03 -12.14 0.38
N ARG A 175 15.11 -12.44 1.29
CA ARG A 175 15.40 -12.56 2.71
C ARG A 175 16.39 -13.68 2.98
N ASP A 176 17.07 -13.52 4.12
CA ASP A 176 17.96 -14.51 4.69
C ASP A 176 19.01 -14.94 3.62
N LYS A 177 19.62 -13.91 3.01
CA LYS A 177 20.67 -13.94 1.97
C LYS A 177 20.36 -14.69 0.68
N GLY A 178 19.09 -15.01 0.43
CA GLY A 178 18.64 -15.75 -0.75
C GLY A 178 17.87 -17.02 -0.42
N GLU A 179 18.06 -17.59 0.77
CA GLU A 179 17.47 -18.87 1.18
C GLU A 179 15.93 -18.87 1.11
N ARG A 180 15.30 -17.69 1.30
CA ARG A 180 13.84 -17.52 1.19
C ARG A 180 13.28 -17.64 -0.23
N SER A 181 14.13 -17.72 -1.25
CA SER A 181 13.73 -18.13 -2.61
C SER A 181 13.36 -19.61 -2.71
N GLY A 182 13.81 -20.44 -1.75
CA GLY A 182 13.66 -21.90 -1.80
C GLY A 182 14.65 -22.60 -2.74
N MET A 183 15.67 -21.90 -3.22
CA MET A 183 16.70 -22.39 -4.14
C MET A 183 18.11 -22.04 -3.60
N THR A 184 19.15 -22.69 -4.14
CA THR A 184 20.53 -22.16 -4.03
C THR A 184 20.74 -21.05 -5.07
N ALA A 185 21.84 -20.30 -4.97
CA ALA A 185 22.16 -19.24 -5.94
C ALA A 185 22.32 -19.79 -7.37
N GLU A 186 22.96 -20.96 -7.48
CA GLU A 186 23.21 -21.67 -8.74
C GLU A 186 21.89 -22.15 -9.36
N ALA A 187 21.07 -22.86 -8.59
CA ALA A 187 19.77 -23.36 -9.04
C ALA A 187 18.80 -22.21 -9.39
N PHE A 188 18.87 -21.10 -8.65
CA PHE A 188 18.13 -19.88 -8.97
C PHE A 188 18.55 -19.32 -10.33
N ALA A 189 19.85 -19.13 -10.57
CA ALA A 189 20.39 -18.62 -11.83
C ALA A 189 20.10 -19.56 -13.02
N GLU A 190 20.33 -20.87 -12.87
CA GLU A 190 20.02 -21.89 -13.87
C GLU A 190 18.54 -21.88 -14.27
N SER A 191 17.63 -21.64 -13.31
CA SER A 191 16.19 -21.60 -13.58
C SER A 191 15.81 -20.57 -14.65
N PHE A 192 16.56 -19.47 -14.79
CA PHE A 192 16.30 -18.44 -15.80
C PHE A 192 16.80 -18.80 -17.21
N GLY A 193 17.61 -19.87 -17.36
CA GLY A 193 18.13 -20.32 -18.66
C GLY A 193 17.05 -20.77 -19.66
N ARG A 194 15.80 -20.95 -19.22
CA ARG A 194 14.64 -21.23 -20.07
C ARG A 194 14.02 -20.00 -20.76
N PHE A 195 14.44 -18.78 -20.40
CA PHE A 195 13.90 -17.54 -20.92
C PHE A 195 14.85 -16.92 -21.96
N SER A 196 14.29 -16.56 -23.13
CA SER A 196 14.94 -15.73 -24.15
C SER A 196 14.89 -14.26 -23.73
N THR A 197 13.68 -13.80 -23.39
CA THR A 197 13.39 -12.47 -22.83
C THR A 197 12.58 -12.63 -21.54
N TYR A 198 12.72 -11.69 -20.61
CA TYR A 198 12.07 -11.74 -19.29
C TYR A 198 11.88 -10.33 -18.76
N HIS A 199 10.64 -9.84 -18.78
CA HIS A 199 10.25 -8.48 -18.43
C HIS A 199 9.24 -8.48 -17.28
N ALA A 200 9.14 -7.37 -16.54
CA ALA A 200 8.15 -7.23 -15.47
C ALA A 200 7.53 -5.83 -15.39
N GLU A 201 6.21 -5.80 -15.37
CA GLU A 201 5.41 -4.65 -14.93
C GLU A 201 5.17 -4.78 -13.41
N VAL A 202 5.66 -3.80 -12.65
CA VAL A 202 5.58 -3.76 -11.18
C VAL A 202 4.60 -2.65 -10.80
N GLY A 203 3.46 -3.02 -10.22
CA GLY A 203 2.40 -2.08 -9.83
C GLY A 203 2.63 -1.40 -8.48
N ALA A 204 1.62 -0.66 -8.01
CA ALA A 204 1.69 0.06 -6.75
C ALA A 204 1.78 -0.89 -5.54
N PRO A 205 2.59 -0.55 -4.52
CA PRO A 205 2.64 -1.34 -3.28
C PRO A 205 1.32 -1.22 -2.52
N GLY A 206 0.93 -2.31 -1.86
CA GLY A 206 -0.10 -2.30 -0.82
C GLY A 206 0.34 -1.51 0.42
N ARG A 207 -0.55 -1.43 1.41
CA ARG A 207 -0.24 -0.81 2.71
C ARG A 207 0.85 -1.60 3.44
N ILE A 208 1.55 -0.93 4.36
CA ILE A 208 2.42 -1.61 5.32
C ILE A 208 1.54 -2.31 6.36
N GLU A 209 1.59 -3.63 6.40
CA GLU A 209 0.85 -4.45 7.37
C GLU A 209 1.77 -4.89 8.51
N GLY A 210 1.25 -4.85 9.75
CA GLY A 210 2.03 -5.10 10.96
C GLY A 210 1.74 -6.46 11.60
N ALA A 211 2.80 -7.16 12.00
CA ALA A 211 2.74 -8.39 12.79
C ALA A 211 3.78 -8.37 13.93
N ALA A 212 3.87 -9.46 14.70
CA ALA A 212 4.83 -9.58 15.80
C ALA A 212 6.28 -9.34 15.34
N GLY A 213 6.83 -8.18 15.72
CA GLY A 213 8.20 -7.74 15.39
C GLY A 213 8.49 -7.55 13.88
N SER A 214 7.50 -7.68 13.00
CA SER A 214 7.67 -7.67 11.54
C SER A 214 6.67 -6.74 10.86
N LEU A 215 7.07 -6.17 9.73
CA LEU A 215 6.22 -5.41 8.82
C LEU A 215 6.27 -6.05 7.43
N TYR A 216 5.15 -5.99 6.71
CA TYR A 216 4.97 -6.60 5.40
C TYR A 216 4.41 -5.59 4.39
N VAL A 217 4.74 -5.77 3.11
CA VAL A 217 4.10 -5.10 1.97
C VAL A 217 3.97 -6.12 0.85
N GLU A 218 2.82 -6.16 0.16
CA GLU A 218 2.68 -6.87 -1.11
C GLU A 218 2.76 -5.90 -2.29
N VAL A 219 3.43 -6.33 -3.36
CA VAL A 219 3.57 -5.57 -4.60
C VAL A 219 3.08 -6.46 -5.75
N PRO A 220 2.05 -6.07 -6.51
CA PRO A 220 1.53 -6.86 -7.62
C PRO A 220 2.49 -6.78 -8.82
N VAL A 221 2.75 -7.92 -9.46
CA VAL A 221 3.67 -8.02 -10.61
C VAL A 221 3.04 -8.86 -11.72
N HIS A 222 3.15 -8.37 -12.96
CA HIS A 222 2.96 -9.14 -14.19
C HIS A 222 4.32 -9.33 -14.87
N VAL A 223 4.77 -10.58 -14.98
CA VAL A 223 6.00 -10.97 -15.69
C VAL A 223 5.62 -11.52 -17.07
N TYR A 224 6.38 -11.14 -18.10
CA TYR A 224 6.15 -11.57 -19.48
C TYR A 224 7.44 -11.71 -20.28
N GLY A 225 7.37 -12.40 -21.42
CA GLY A 225 8.49 -12.54 -22.35
C GLY A 225 8.36 -13.79 -23.21
N GLU A 226 9.48 -14.27 -23.72
CA GLU A 226 9.59 -15.43 -24.59
C GLU A 226 10.48 -16.50 -23.93
N LEU A 227 10.07 -17.76 -24.04
CA LEU A 227 10.88 -18.93 -23.71
C LEU A 227 11.95 -19.17 -24.80
N THR A 228 12.99 -19.94 -24.49
CA THR A 228 13.98 -20.39 -25.49
C THR A 228 13.42 -21.35 -26.54
N SER A 229 12.16 -21.81 -26.38
CA SER A 229 11.37 -22.49 -27.41
C SER A 229 10.70 -21.55 -28.43
N GLY A 230 10.71 -20.23 -28.19
CA GLY A 230 9.95 -19.24 -28.97
C GLY A 230 8.48 -19.08 -28.53
N GLU A 231 8.05 -19.77 -27.48
CA GLU A 231 6.72 -19.63 -26.88
C GLU A 231 6.65 -18.40 -25.96
N ALA A 232 5.61 -17.56 -26.10
CA ALA A 232 5.38 -16.43 -25.20
C ALA A 232 4.82 -16.91 -23.86
N PHE A 233 5.20 -16.27 -22.76
CA PHE A 233 4.72 -16.62 -21.41
C PHE A 233 4.25 -15.40 -20.62
N HIS A 234 3.27 -15.62 -19.74
CA HIS A 234 2.74 -14.63 -18.81
C HIS A 234 2.57 -15.22 -17.40
N LEU A 235 3.08 -14.53 -16.38
CA LEU A 235 2.95 -14.88 -14.96
C LEU A 235 2.38 -13.69 -14.18
N ARG A 236 1.39 -13.88 -13.31
CA ARG A 236 0.86 -12.81 -12.43
C ARG A 236 0.79 -13.25 -10.97
N GLY A 237 1.07 -12.33 -10.06
CA GLY A 237 0.89 -12.50 -8.62
C GLY A 237 1.61 -11.46 -7.77
N PRO A 238 1.40 -11.44 -6.44
CA PRO A 238 2.10 -10.56 -5.54
C PRO A 238 3.54 -11.06 -5.27
N VAL A 239 4.44 -10.12 -5.07
CA VAL A 239 5.72 -10.32 -4.37
C VAL A 239 5.55 -9.74 -2.97
N ARG A 240 5.71 -10.56 -1.92
CA ARG A 240 5.62 -10.09 -0.53
C ARG A 240 7.01 -9.78 0.00
N LEU A 241 7.17 -8.58 0.53
CA LEU A 241 8.38 -8.12 1.21
C LEU A 241 8.17 -8.09 2.71
N ARG A 242 9.24 -8.30 3.47
CA ARG A 242 9.20 -8.28 4.94
C ARG A 242 10.47 -7.70 5.57
N ARG A 243 10.28 -6.72 6.46
CA ARG A 243 11.31 -6.17 7.34
C ARG A 243 10.94 -6.28 8.81
N ALA A 244 11.89 -6.08 9.71
CA ALA A 244 11.66 -6.00 11.15
C ALA A 244 11.08 -4.63 11.55
N ASN A 245 10.21 -4.61 12.55
CA ASN A 245 9.58 -3.39 13.05
C ASN A 245 10.46 -2.64 14.08
N SER A 246 11.69 -2.30 13.68
CA SER A 246 12.66 -1.52 14.50
C SER A 246 12.85 -2.05 15.94
N VAL A 247 12.75 -3.37 16.13
CA VAL A 247 12.82 -3.99 17.46
C VAL A 247 14.27 -4.04 17.99
N PRO A 248 14.49 -3.89 19.32
CA PRO A 248 15.81 -4.09 19.92
C PRO A 248 16.40 -5.46 19.57
N GLY A 249 17.63 -5.47 19.07
CA GLY A 249 18.32 -6.69 18.64
C GLY A 249 18.13 -7.08 17.17
N ALA A 250 17.30 -6.36 16.39
CA ALA A 250 17.26 -6.56 14.93
C ALA A 250 18.60 -6.18 14.28
N THR A 251 19.08 -6.99 13.34
CA THR A 251 20.28 -6.66 12.54
C THR A 251 19.96 -5.61 11.48
N PRO A 252 20.95 -4.85 10.96
CA PRO A 252 20.71 -3.92 9.85
C PRO A 252 20.05 -4.59 8.63
N GLU A 253 20.47 -5.80 8.27
CA GLU A 253 19.87 -6.60 7.19
C GLU A 253 18.39 -6.95 7.46
N GLN A 254 18.01 -7.14 8.72
CA GLN A 254 16.61 -7.40 9.10
C GLN A 254 15.74 -6.15 9.10
N LEU A 255 16.31 -4.96 9.29
CA LEU A 255 15.57 -3.67 9.27
C LEU A 255 15.19 -3.23 7.86
N GLU A 256 15.96 -3.65 6.85
CA GLU A 256 15.70 -3.39 5.44
C GLU A 256 14.54 -4.24 4.87
N TRP A 257 13.89 -3.75 3.81
CA TRP A 257 13.03 -4.61 3.00
C TRP A 257 13.84 -5.69 2.27
N ARG A 258 13.25 -6.87 2.14
CA ARG A 258 13.75 -8.03 1.38
C ARG A 258 12.55 -8.88 0.96
N ILE A 259 12.68 -9.64 -0.13
CA ILE A 259 11.60 -10.53 -0.63
C ILE A 259 11.46 -11.73 0.32
N ASP A 260 10.26 -11.92 0.87
CA ASP A 260 9.90 -12.97 1.84
C ASP A 260 9.22 -14.16 1.16
N GLU A 261 8.49 -13.89 0.08
CA GLU A 261 7.75 -14.83 -0.76
C GLU A 261 7.45 -14.23 -2.15
N SER A 262 7.36 -15.06 -3.20
CA SER A 262 6.80 -14.65 -4.50
C SER A 262 5.65 -15.58 -4.90
N GLY A 263 4.45 -15.00 -4.98
CA GLY A 263 3.21 -15.62 -5.44
C GLY A 263 3.02 -15.52 -6.96
N VAL A 264 4.01 -15.00 -7.71
CA VAL A 264 3.97 -14.92 -9.17
C VAL A 264 3.94 -16.32 -9.78
N ARG A 265 2.87 -16.64 -10.52
CA ARG A 265 2.64 -17.96 -11.14
C ARG A 265 2.02 -17.79 -12.54
N PRO A 266 2.10 -18.80 -13.43
CA PRO A 266 1.33 -18.81 -14.66
C PRO A 266 -0.16 -18.58 -14.39
N ARG A 267 -0.81 -17.83 -15.26
CA ARG A 267 -2.27 -17.67 -15.29
C ARG A 267 -2.77 -17.96 -16.71
N PRO A 268 -3.99 -18.48 -16.89
CA PRO A 268 -4.68 -18.38 -18.18
C PRO A 268 -4.82 -16.90 -18.58
N GLU A 269 -4.90 -16.65 -19.89
CA GLU A 269 -5.41 -15.39 -20.44
C GLU A 269 -6.94 -15.29 -20.27
#